data_AF-K0VR12-F1
#
_entry.id   AF-K0VR12-F1
#
_cell.length_a   1.000
_cell.length_b   1.000
_cell.length_c   1.000
_cell.angle_alpha   90.00
_cell.angle_beta   90.00
_cell.angle_gamma   90.00
#
_symmetry.space_group_name_H-M   'P 1'
#
loop_
_entity.id
_entity.type
_entity.pdbx_description
1 polymer ?
#
loop_
_entity_poly.entity_id
_entity_poly.type
_entity_poly.pdbx_seq_one_letter_code
_entity_poly.pdbx_strand_id
1 'polypeptide(L)'
;MRIISLNAWGGRLHEALIGYVRDADPDVLCLQEVLRASDAAVGWALYHDAGLDLPQRPNLFEEISAALPGHDGFFCPTSRGELFDGDTAIAAEFGLATFVRTSHSVIAQGLDFVHGSFSSNGWGDHPRPRNAHCIRLFSRENASTLTIAHMHGLRDPAGKGDTAAREEQAEALVGLIERVWPGDEGLVVCGDFN
;
A
#
# COMPACT_ATOMS: atom_id res chain seq x y z
N MET A 1 4.26 -13.12 15.58
CA MET A 1 3.58 -12.23 14.63
C MET A 1 4.27 -12.34 13.28
N ARG A 2 3.55 -12.74 12.22
CA ARG A 2 4.03 -12.83 10.84
C ARG A 2 3.64 -11.55 10.09
N ILE A 3 4.64 -10.79 9.68
CA ILE A 3 4.47 -9.56 8.90
C ILE A 3 4.95 -9.84 7.48
N ILE A 4 4.12 -9.53 6.50
CA ILE A 4 4.45 -9.65 5.08
C ILE A 4 4.37 -8.28 4.45
N SER A 5 5.41 -7.88 3.73
CA SER A 5 5.38 -6.71 2.86
C SER A 5 5.57 -7.15 1.42
N LEU A 6 4.69 -6.72 0.53
CA LEU A 6 4.65 -7.18 -0.86
C LEU A 6 4.13 -6.08 -1.79
N ASN A 7 4.86 -5.83 -2.88
CA ASN A 7 4.33 -5.03 -3.98
C ASN A 7 3.35 -5.90 -4.78
N ALA A 8 2.07 -5.53 -4.80
CA ALA A 8 1.00 -6.29 -5.43
C ALA A 8 0.98 -6.13 -6.95
N TRP A 9 1.77 -5.19 -7.49
CA TRP A 9 1.92 -4.89 -8.89
C TRP A 9 0.58 -4.72 -9.61
N GLY A 10 -0.34 -4.01 -8.96
CA GLY A 10 -1.67 -3.78 -9.52
C GLY A 10 -2.52 -5.04 -9.71
N GLY A 11 -2.14 -6.15 -9.06
CA GLY A 11 -2.79 -7.43 -9.20
C GLY A 11 -2.40 -8.20 -10.45
N ARG A 12 -1.29 -7.85 -11.12
CA ARG A 12 -0.83 -8.49 -12.37
C ARG A 12 -0.79 -10.03 -12.31
N LEU A 13 -0.45 -10.58 -11.15
CA LEU A 13 -0.45 -12.02 -10.87
C LEU A 13 -1.59 -12.44 -9.93
N HIS A 14 -2.80 -11.90 -10.15
CA HIS A 14 -3.93 -11.99 -9.23
C HIS A 14 -4.14 -13.37 -8.59
N GLU A 15 -4.30 -14.44 -9.39
CA GLU A 15 -4.62 -15.77 -8.84
C GLU A 15 -3.51 -16.29 -7.92
N ALA A 16 -2.25 -16.10 -8.32
CA ALA A 16 -1.09 -16.48 -7.50
C ALA A 16 -0.97 -15.61 -6.25
N LEU A 17 -1.26 -14.31 -6.36
CA LEU A 17 -1.28 -13.38 -5.24
C LEU A 17 -2.35 -13.78 -4.21
N ILE A 18 -3.59 -14.04 -4.63
CA ILE A 18 -4.69 -14.45 -3.74
C ILE A 18 -4.38 -15.81 -3.09
N GLY A 19 -3.88 -16.78 -3.86
CA GLY A 19 -3.45 -18.06 -3.31
C GLY A 19 -2.37 -17.90 -2.25
N TYR A 20 -1.31 -17.15 -2.55
CA TYR A 20 -0.23 -16.88 -1.61
C TYR A 20 -0.71 -16.18 -0.34
N VAL A 21 -1.56 -15.15 -0.46
CA VAL A 21 -2.06 -14.41 0.71
C VAL A 21 -2.88 -15.31 1.65
N ARG A 22 -3.69 -16.21 1.11
CA ARG A 22 -4.46 -17.18 1.90
C ARG A 22 -3.54 -18.20 2.59
N ASP A 23 -2.60 -18.77 1.84
CA ASP A 23 -1.71 -19.81 2.35
C ASP A 23 -0.69 -19.26 3.37
N ALA A 24 -0.22 -18.04 3.14
CA ALA A 24 0.75 -17.39 4.01
C ALA A 24 0.14 -16.90 5.32
N ASP A 25 -1.18 -16.70 5.39
CA ASP A 25 -1.96 -16.34 6.58
C ASP A 25 -1.23 -15.31 7.49
N PRO A 26 -0.97 -14.10 6.99
CA PRO A 26 -0.19 -13.10 7.73
C PRO A 26 -0.97 -12.57 8.94
N ASP A 27 -0.25 -12.18 10.00
CA ASP A 27 -0.85 -11.33 11.04
C ASP A 27 -1.01 -9.89 10.56
N VAL A 28 -0.06 -9.41 9.77
CA VAL A 28 -0.08 -8.10 9.13
C VAL A 28 0.40 -8.23 7.69
N LEU A 29 -0.40 -7.74 6.74
CA LEU A 29 -0.05 -7.67 5.33
C LEU A 29 0.05 -6.21 4.90
N CYS A 30 1.23 -5.79 4.46
CA CYS A 30 1.54 -4.45 3.98
C CYS A 30 1.72 -4.51 2.45
N LEU A 31 0.82 -3.90 1.70
CA LEU A 31 0.82 -3.95 0.24
C LEU A 31 1.15 -2.59 -0.38
N GLN A 32 1.92 -2.64 -1.47
CA GLN A 32 2.13 -1.53 -2.38
C GLN A 32 1.41 -1.80 -3.70
N GLU A 33 1.12 -0.73 -4.46
CA GLU A 33 0.47 -0.81 -5.78
C GLU A 33 -0.89 -1.51 -5.75
N VAL A 34 -1.75 -1.08 -4.82
CA VAL A 34 -3.12 -1.59 -4.70
C VAL A 34 -4.10 -0.60 -5.31
N LEU A 35 -5.08 -1.14 -6.01
CA LEU A 35 -6.18 -0.39 -6.61
C LEU A 35 -7.49 -0.63 -5.87
N ARG A 36 -8.34 0.40 -5.88
CA ARG A 36 -9.74 0.34 -5.46
C ARG A 36 -10.59 1.16 -6.43
N ALA A 37 -11.68 0.57 -6.90
CA ALA A 37 -12.71 1.27 -7.67
C ALA A 37 -14.09 0.88 -7.13
N SER A 38 -14.87 1.86 -6.67
CA SER A 38 -16.14 1.58 -5.98
C SER A 38 -17.24 0.97 -6.87
N ASP A 39 -17.18 1.24 -8.18
CA ASP A 39 -18.25 0.88 -9.13
C ASP A 39 -17.74 0.02 -10.30
N ALA A 40 -16.53 -0.55 -10.21
CA ALA A 40 -15.98 -1.34 -11.29
C ALA A 40 -16.55 -2.76 -11.29
N ALA A 41 -16.89 -3.27 -12.47
CA ALA A 41 -17.17 -4.68 -12.64
C ALA A 41 -15.94 -5.52 -12.23
N VAL A 42 -16.20 -6.72 -11.71
CA VAL A 42 -15.12 -7.68 -11.41
C VAL A 42 -14.41 -8.04 -12.71
N GLY A 43 -13.09 -7.93 -12.72
CA GLY A 43 -12.30 -8.23 -13.91
C GLY A 43 -11.02 -7.42 -14.03
N TRP A 44 -10.60 -7.20 -15.27
CA TRP A 44 -9.39 -6.48 -15.62
C TRP A 44 -9.73 -5.17 -16.31
N ALA A 45 -8.94 -4.14 -16.05
CA ALA A 45 -8.96 -2.90 -16.81
C ALA A 45 -7.53 -2.54 -17.24
N LEU A 46 -7.40 -1.65 -18.22
CA LEU A 46 -6.12 -1.18 -18.74
C LEU A 46 -5.73 0.15 -18.09
N TYR A 47 -4.50 0.21 -17.63
CA TYR A 47 -3.80 1.45 -17.35
C TYR A 47 -2.97 1.84 -18.57
N HIS A 48 -3.16 3.07 -19.04
CA HIS A 48 -2.39 3.65 -20.16
C HIS A 48 -1.36 4.65 -19.61
N ASP A 49 -0.08 4.43 -19.88
CA ASP A 49 0.99 5.37 -19.55
C ASP A 49 2.12 5.34 -20.57
N ALA A 50 2.42 6.49 -21.17
CA ALA A 50 3.55 6.67 -22.09
C ALA A 50 3.71 5.57 -23.18
N GLY A 51 2.59 5.07 -23.71
CA GLY A 51 2.59 4.02 -24.76
C GLY A 51 2.66 2.58 -24.23
N LEU A 52 2.52 2.38 -22.92
CA LEU A 52 2.36 1.07 -22.29
C LEU A 52 0.92 0.86 -21.85
N ASP A 53 0.39 -0.31 -22.19
CA ASP A 53 -0.89 -0.81 -21.70
C ASP A 53 -0.62 -1.89 -20.66
N LEU A 54 -0.98 -1.61 -19.42
CA LEU A 54 -0.78 -2.52 -18.30
C LEU A 54 -2.13 -2.99 -17.77
N PRO A 55 -2.43 -4.30 -17.81
CA PRO A 55 -3.62 -4.83 -17.16
C PRO A 55 -3.53 -4.72 -15.65
N GLN A 56 -4.59 -4.18 -15.07
CA GLN A 56 -4.76 -3.86 -13.65
C GLN A 56 -6.02 -4.52 -13.10
N ARG A 57 -6.05 -4.79 -11.80
CA ARG A 57 -7.24 -5.26 -11.06
C ARG A 57 -7.90 -4.09 -10.33
N PRO A 58 -8.99 -3.50 -10.83
CA PRO A 58 -9.60 -2.31 -10.21
C PRO A 58 -10.08 -2.57 -8.77
N ASN A 59 -10.57 -3.78 -8.51
CA ASN A 59 -11.15 -4.20 -7.22
C ASN A 59 -10.15 -4.95 -6.34
N LEU A 60 -8.83 -4.73 -6.53
CA LEU A 60 -7.80 -5.53 -5.88
C LEU A 60 -7.88 -5.46 -4.35
N PHE A 61 -8.15 -4.28 -3.79
CA PHE A 61 -8.32 -4.14 -2.35
C PHE A 61 -9.45 -5.05 -1.84
N GLU A 62 -10.62 -5.00 -2.48
CA GLU A 62 -11.80 -5.77 -2.10
C GLU A 62 -11.58 -7.28 -2.27
N GLU A 63 -10.92 -7.68 -3.35
CA GLU A 63 -10.58 -9.07 -3.65
C GLU A 63 -9.60 -9.66 -2.60
N ILE A 64 -8.62 -8.88 -2.15
CA ILE A 64 -7.71 -9.28 -1.06
C ILE A 64 -8.41 -9.29 0.30
N SER A 65 -9.27 -8.31 0.57
CA SER A 65 -10.09 -8.27 1.78
C SER A 65 -10.98 -9.52 1.89
N ALA A 66 -11.61 -9.93 0.79
CA ALA A 66 -12.40 -11.16 0.73
C ALA A 66 -11.55 -12.43 0.92
N ALA A 67 -10.27 -12.40 0.55
CA ALA A 67 -9.33 -13.48 0.81
C ALA A 67 -8.85 -13.55 2.27
N LEU A 68 -9.01 -12.47 3.05
CA LEU A 68 -8.61 -12.32 4.45
C LEU A 68 -9.78 -11.84 5.34
N PRO A 69 -10.88 -12.62 5.48
CA PRO A 69 -12.08 -12.17 6.20
C PRO A 69 -11.87 -11.95 7.72
N GLY A 70 -10.73 -12.38 8.26
CA GLY A 70 -10.36 -12.20 9.67
C GLY A 70 -9.52 -10.94 9.93
N HIS A 71 -9.40 -10.05 8.95
CA HIS A 71 -8.52 -8.88 8.99
C HIS A 71 -9.28 -7.56 8.82
N ASP A 72 -8.85 -6.54 9.55
CA ASP A 72 -9.25 -5.16 9.31
C ASP A 72 -8.38 -4.58 8.19
N GLY A 73 -9.01 -4.11 7.12
CA GLY A 73 -8.34 -3.54 5.95
C GLY A 73 -8.31 -2.01 5.96
N PHE A 74 -7.14 -1.44 5.73
CA PHE A 74 -6.88 -0.02 5.58
C PHE A 74 -6.39 0.26 4.17
N PHE A 75 -7.00 1.21 3.47
CA PHE A 75 -6.56 1.65 2.15
C PHE A 75 -6.09 3.08 2.23
N CYS A 76 -4.91 3.33 1.70
CA CYS A 76 -4.22 4.62 1.81
C CYS A 76 -3.88 5.10 0.40
N PRO A 77 -4.82 5.78 -0.29
CA PRO A 77 -4.62 6.21 -1.67
C PRO A 77 -3.61 7.35 -1.76
N THR A 78 -2.80 7.34 -2.82
CA THR A 78 -1.91 8.44 -3.21
C THR A 78 -2.48 9.23 -4.39
N SER A 79 -3.29 8.59 -5.24
CA SER A 79 -3.88 9.23 -6.41
C SER A 79 -5.19 8.58 -6.84
N ARG A 80 -5.94 9.31 -7.67
CA ARG A 80 -7.17 8.84 -8.32
C ARG A 80 -7.14 9.19 -9.80
N GLY A 81 -7.17 8.18 -10.65
CA GLY A 81 -7.13 8.32 -12.11
C GLY A 81 -8.09 7.38 -12.82
N GLU A 82 -7.90 7.26 -14.13
CA GLU A 82 -8.75 6.44 -15.01
C GLU A 82 -8.03 5.17 -15.45
N LEU A 83 -8.70 4.04 -15.28
CA LEU A 83 -8.46 2.78 -15.97
C LEU A 83 -9.51 2.60 -17.07
N PHE A 84 -9.30 1.64 -17.98
CA PHE A 84 -10.18 1.46 -19.14
C PHE A 84 -10.62 0.01 -19.33
N ASP A 85 -11.93 -0.21 -19.46
CA ASP A 85 -12.51 -1.47 -19.94
C ASP A 85 -13.10 -1.23 -21.35
N GLY A 86 -12.32 -1.60 -22.37
CA GLY A 86 -12.55 -1.14 -23.74
C GLY A 86 -12.52 0.39 -23.79
N ASP A 87 -13.60 0.99 -24.30
CA ASP A 87 -13.75 2.45 -24.38
C ASP A 87 -14.33 3.08 -23.08
N THR A 88 -14.62 2.27 -22.07
CA THR A 88 -15.25 2.74 -20.83
C THR A 88 -14.19 3.12 -19.80
N ALA A 89 -14.16 4.39 -19.41
CA ALA A 89 -13.31 4.86 -18.33
C ALA A 89 -13.88 4.44 -16.95
N ILE A 90 -12.99 3.94 -16.09
CA ILE A 90 -13.24 3.51 -14.72
C ILE A 90 -12.38 4.38 -13.81
N ALA A 91 -13.01 5.19 -12.96
CA ALA A 91 -12.29 5.93 -11.95
C ALA A 91 -11.80 4.96 -10.86
N ALA A 92 -10.49 4.94 -10.63
CA ALA A 92 -9.85 4.09 -9.64
C ALA A 92 -8.84 4.88 -8.81
N GLU A 93 -8.78 4.54 -7.52
CA GLU A 93 -7.76 5.02 -6.61
C GLU A 93 -6.59 4.04 -6.57
N PHE A 94 -5.38 4.55 -6.39
CA PHE A 94 -4.16 3.78 -6.31
C PHE A 94 -3.38 4.15 -5.05
N GLY A 95 -2.79 3.17 -4.37
CA GLY A 95 -1.96 3.45 -3.20
C GLY A 95 -1.50 2.21 -2.44
N LEU A 96 -1.41 2.36 -1.12
CA LEU A 96 -1.07 1.29 -0.20
C LEU A 96 -2.32 0.60 0.34
N ALA A 97 -2.17 -0.65 0.78
CA ALA A 97 -3.14 -1.30 1.63
C ALA A 97 -2.47 -1.98 2.82
N THR A 98 -3.15 -2.04 3.94
CA THR A 98 -2.70 -2.76 5.14
C THR A 98 -3.84 -3.63 5.65
N PHE A 99 -3.57 -4.90 5.92
CA PHE A 99 -4.54 -5.80 6.54
C PHE A 99 -3.99 -6.29 7.87
N VAL A 100 -4.72 -6.08 8.95
CA VAL A 100 -4.32 -6.46 10.31
C VAL A 100 -5.28 -7.52 10.82
N ARG A 101 -4.76 -8.68 11.25
CA ARG A 101 -5.59 -9.74 11.84
C ARG A 101 -6.32 -9.19 13.07
N THR A 102 -7.62 -9.39 13.14
CA THR A 102 -8.51 -8.89 14.21
C THR A 102 -8.15 -9.42 15.62
N SER A 103 -7.31 -10.45 15.70
CA SER A 103 -6.71 -10.94 16.95
C SER A 103 -5.72 -9.95 17.58
N HIS A 104 -5.24 -8.95 16.82
CA HIS A 104 -4.37 -7.88 17.27
C HIS A 104 -5.16 -6.58 17.33
N SER A 105 -4.92 -5.75 18.35
CA SER A 105 -5.61 -4.46 18.48
C SER A 105 -4.77 -3.37 17.84
N VAL A 106 -5.32 -2.64 16.87
CA VAL A 106 -4.73 -1.38 16.39
C VAL A 106 -4.94 -0.32 17.46
N ILE A 107 -3.85 0.15 18.07
CA ILE A 107 -3.89 1.08 19.22
C ILE A 107 -3.38 2.49 18.88
N ALA A 108 -2.73 2.67 17.72
CA ALA A 108 -2.47 3.96 17.11
C ALA A 108 -2.19 3.77 15.60
N GLN A 109 -2.39 4.82 14.81
CA GLN A 109 -2.00 4.83 13.39
C GLN A 109 -1.69 6.25 12.92
N GLY A 110 -0.91 6.35 11.84
CA GLY A 110 -0.62 7.59 11.13
C GLY A 110 -0.46 7.31 9.64
N LEU A 111 -1.05 8.17 8.81
CA LEU A 111 -0.92 8.18 7.36
C LEU A 111 -0.45 9.57 6.96
N ASP A 112 0.62 9.64 6.18
CA ASP A 112 1.10 10.91 5.65
C ASP A 112 1.88 10.71 4.34
N PHE A 113 2.07 11.80 3.60
CA PHE A 113 2.89 11.80 2.40
C PHE A 113 4.37 11.89 2.75
N VAL A 114 5.17 10.98 2.19
CA VAL A 114 6.64 11.03 2.23
C VAL A 114 7.20 11.69 0.96
N HIS A 115 6.37 11.86 -0.06
CA HIS A 115 6.66 12.69 -1.22
C HIS A 115 5.37 13.18 -1.88
N GLY A 116 5.33 14.48 -2.21
CA GLY A 116 4.19 15.09 -2.89
C GLY A 116 2.93 15.14 -2.03
N SER A 117 1.77 15.08 -2.67
CA SER A 117 0.46 15.11 -2.03
C SER A 117 -0.56 14.32 -2.86
N PHE A 118 -1.76 14.13 -2.31
CA PHE A 118 -2.82 13.39 -2.98
C PHE A 118 -3.15 14.01 -4.35
N SER A 119 -3.12 13.20 -5.40
CA SER A 119 -3.54 13.63 -6.74
C SER A 119 -4.99 13.20 -6.99
N SER A 120 -5.91 14.17 -6.96
CA SER A 120 -7.36 13.90 -7.10
C SER A 120 -7.83 13.72 -8.54
N ASN A 121 -7.01 14.11 -9.52
CA ASN A 121 -7.34 14.05 -10.94
C ASN A 121 -6.12 13.56 -11.74
N GLY A 122 -6.12 12.26 -12.03
CA GLY A 122 -5.01 11.58 -12.67
C GLY A 122 -4.04 10.96 -11.65
N TRP A 123 -3.00 10.33 -12.16
CA TRP A 123 -2.09 9.51 -11.34
C TRP A 123 -0.99 10.33 -10.63
N GLY A 124 -0.98 11.67 -10.78
CA GLY A 124 0.03 12.62 -10.26
C GLY A 124 1.24 12.79 -11.18
N ASP A 125 1.97 13.90 -11.13
CA ASP A 125 3.16 14.07 -11.99
C ASP A 125 4.31 13.15 -11.59
N HIS A 126 5.26 12.89 -12.49
CA HIS A 126 6.49 12.20 -12.13
C HIS A 126 7.48 13.14 -11.43
N PRO A 127 8.16 12.70 -10.36
CA PRO A 127 7.98 11.43 -9.67
C PRO A 127 6.64 11.37 -8.92
N ARG A 128 5.93 10.23 -9.04
CA ARG A 128 4.56 10.07 -8.57
C ARG A 128 4.46 10.24 -7.05
N PRO A 129 3.34 10.76 -6.50
CA PRO A 129 3.15 10.89 -5.06
C PRO A 129 3.33 9.57 -4.31
N ARG A 130 3.91 9.66 -3.10
CA ARG A 130 4.15 8.52 -2.19
C ARG A 130 3.67 8.87 -0.79
N ASN A 131 2.83 8.00 -0.23
CA ASN A 131 2.47 8.03 1.17
C ASN A 131 3.14 6.87 1.91
N ALA A 132 3.09 6.96 3.24
CA ALA A 132 3.48 5.92 4.16
C ALA A 132 2.35 5.71 5.16
N HIS A 133 2.17 4.45 5.59
CA HIS A 133 1.23 4.10 6.64
C HIS A 133 2.00 3.48 7.80
N CYS A 134 1.79 4.02 8.99
CA CYS A 134 2.37 3.57 10.24
C CYS A 134 1.26 3.13 11.19
N ILE A 135 1.33 1.89 11.67
CA ILE A 135 0.36 1.30 12.59
C ILE A 135 1.06 0.77 13.82
N ARG A 136 0.44 0.98 14.99
CA ARG A 136 0.90 0.43 16.26
C ARG A 136 -0.13 -0.57 16.77
N LEU A 137 0.34 -1.77 17.06
CA LEU A 137 -0.48 -2.92 17.39
C LEU A 137 -0.16 -3.42 18.80
N PHE A 138 -1.19 -3.91 19.49
CA PHE A 138 -1.02 -4.74 20.68
C PHE A 138 -1.34 -6.20 20.34
N SER A 139 -0.37 -7.09 20.50
CA SER A 139 -0.56 -8.54 20.41
C SER A 139 -1.10 -9.06 21.73
N ARG A 140 -2.34 -9.57 21.70
CA ARG A 140 -2.98 -10.18 22.87
C ARG A 140 -2.29 -11.48 23.29
N GLU A 141 -1.76 -12.23 22.33
CA GLU A 141 -1.05 -13.49 22.56
C GLU A 141 0.30 -13.28 23.26
N ASN A 142 1.07 -12.28 22.81
CA ASN A 142 2.41 -12.02 23.32
C ASN A 142 2.44 -10.99 24.46
N ALA A 143 1.30 -10.37 24.77
CA ALA A 143 1.17 -9.24 25.68
C ALA A 143 2.20 -8.13 25.40
N SER A 144 2.42 -7.83 24.11
CA SER A 144 3.45 -6.90 23.65
C SER A 144 2.96 -5.99 22.54
N THR A 145 3.63 -4.86 22.39
CA THR A 145 3.36 -3.84 21.39
C THR A 145 4.39 -3.87 20.26
N LEU A 146 3.93 -3.55 19.05
CA LEU A 146 4.75 -3.49 17.86
C LEU A 146 4.26 -2.37 16.94
N THR A 147 5.16 -1.51 16.49
CA THR A 147 4.89 -0.52 15.44
C THR A 147 5.41 -1.03 14.10
N ILE A 148 4.60 -0.89 13.05
CA ILE A 148 4.94 -1.26 11.68
C ILE A 148 4.70 -0.05 10.80
N ALA A 149 5.74 0.41 10.11
CA ALA A 149 5.65 1.46 9.10
C ALA A 149 5.99 0.89 7.73
N HIS A 150 5.18 1.22 6.73
CA HIS A 150 5.48 0.84 5.36
C HIS A 150 5.14 1.92 4.34
N MET A 151 5.84 1.86 3.21
CA MET A 151 5.68 2.78 2.09
C MET A 151 6.03 2.10 0.76
N HIS A 152 5.77 2.83 -0.31
CA HIS A 152 6.38 2.59 -1.62
C HIS A 152 7.29 3.78 -1.93
N GLY A 153 8.58 3.54 -2.12
CA GLY A 153 9.58 4.57 -2.33
C GLY A 153 9.50 5.25 -3.70
N LEU A 154 10.12 6.41 -3.81
CA LEU A 154 10.37 7.10 -5.06
C LEU A 154 11.25 6.25 -5.97
N ARG A 155 10.86 6.19 -7.24
CA ARG A 155 11.66 5.64 -8.32
C ARG A 155 12.15 6.80 -9.17
N ASP A 156 13.47 6.98 -9.23
CA ASP A 156 14.06 7.95 -10.14
C ASP A 156 14.06 7.38 -11.57
N PRO A 157 13.68 8.16 -12.61
CA PRO A 157 13.80 7.72 -14.00
C PRO A 157 15.22 7.28 -14.39
N ALA A 158 16.26 7.84 -13.78
CA ALA A 158 17.66 7.51 -13.98
C ALA A 158 18.11 6.23 -13.26
N GLY A 159 17.28 5.65 -12.37
CA GLY A 159 17.56 4.35 -11.73
C GLY A 159 17.25 4.31 -10.23
N LYS A 160 17.91 3.39 -9.52
CA LYS A 160 17.69 3.09 -8.09
C LYS A 160 18.74 3.72 -7.17
N GLY A 161 19.39 4.79 -7.60
CA GLY A 161 20.41 5.49 -6.81
C GLY A 161 19.82 6.24 -5.62
N ASP A 162 20.68 6.64 -4.70
CA ASP A 162 20.32 7.60 -3.66
C ASP A 162 20.23 9.00 -4.27
N THR A 163 19.20 9.74 -3.90
CA THR A 163 18.94 11.11 -4.37
C THR A 163 18.51 11.96 -3.18
N ALA A 164 18.68 13.28 -3.27
CA ALA A 164 18.21 14.19 -2.22
C ALA A 164 16.70 14.00 -1.92
N ALA A 165 15.89 13.73 -2.95
CA ALA A 165 14.47 13.45 -2.78
C ALA A 165 14.20 12.14 -2.00
N ARG A 166 15.06 11.13 -2.12
CA ARG A 166 14.95 9.89 -1.31
C ARG A 166 15.40 10.11 0.13
N GLU A 167 16.36 11.00 0.37
CA GLU A 167 16.77 11.43 1.71
C GLU A 167 15.64 12.19 2.40
N GLU A 168 15.05 13.20 1.75
CA GLU A 168 13.87 13.92 2.27
C GLU A 168 12.69 12.98 2.55
N GLN A 169 12.46 12.00 1.67
CA GLN A 169 11.45 10.96 1.87
C GLN A 169 11.74 10.09 3.11
N ALA A 170 13.01 9.73 3.34
CA ALA A 170 13.41 8.96 4.51
C ALA A 170 13.21 9.77 5.80
N GLU A 171 13.57 11.05 5.80
CA GLU A 171 13.33 11.97 6.92
C GLU A 171 11.83 12.13 7.21
N ALA A 172 11.00 12.28 6.17
CA ALA A 172 9.56 12.34 6.30
C ALA A 172 8.97 11.05 6.88
N LEU A 173 9.47 9.88 6.46
CA LEU A 173 9.09 8.59 7.03
C LEU A 173 9.46 8.50 8.52
N VAL A 174 10.68 8.90 8.90
CA VAL A 174 11.11 8.94 10.31
C VAL A 174 10.18 9.85 11.11
N GLY A 175 9.89 11.04 10.61
CA GLY A 175 8.96 11.98 11.26
C GLY A 175 7.53 11.42 11.40
N LEU A 176 7.06 10.57 10.49
CA LEU A 176 5.79 9.84 10.66
C LEU A 176 5.90 8.75 11.74
N ILE A 177 6.99 7.98 11.73
CA ILE A 177 7.23 6.91 12.71
C ILE A 177 7.25 7.48 14.12
N GLU A 178 7.99 8.56 14.37
CA GLU A 178 8.13 9.17 15.69
C GLU A 178 6.81 9.73 16.26
N ARG A 179 5.80 9.98 15.43
CA ARG A 179 4.45 10.37 15.90
C ARG A 179 3.63 9.19 16.44
N VAL A 180 4.00 7.96 16.05
CA VAL A 180 3.23 6.73 16.35
C VAL A 180 3.99 5.80 17.27
N TRP A 181 5.31 5.71 17.12
CA TRP A 181 6.21 4.86 17.89
C TRP A 181 6.77 5.60 19.11
N PRO A 182 6.60 5.05 20.33
CA PRO A 182 7.03 5.72 21.57
C PRO A 182 8.55 5.69 21.82
N GLY A 183 9.33 4.88 21.08
CA GLY A 183 10.79 4.83 21.20
C GLY A 183 11.34 3.62 21.97
N ASP A 184 10.50 2.88 22.69
CA ASP A 184 10.88 1.79 23.60
C ASP A 184 10.21 0.45 23.28
N GLU A 185 9.53 0.36 22.14
CA GLU A 185 8.81 -0.81 21.68
C GLU A 185 9.40 -1.38 20.38
N GLY A 186 8.95 -2.56 19.97
CA GLY A 186 9.35 -3.11 18.68
C GLY A 186 8.96 -2.17 17.52
N LEU A 187 9.86 -2.03 16.55
CA LEU A 187 9.62 -1.29 15.32
C LEU A 187 10.02 -2.15 14.11
N VAL A 188 9.14 -2.23 13.13
CA VAL A 188 9.41 -2.80 11.81
C VAL A 188 9.16 -1.72 10.78
N VAL A 189 10.16 -1.47 9.94
CA VAL A 189 10.04 -0.57 8.79
C VAL A 189 10.22 -1.43 7.54
N CYS A 190 9.21 -1.48 6.68
CA CYS A 190 9.19 -2.36 5.52
C CYS A 190 8.52 -1.69 4.31
N GLY A 191 8.45 -2.40 3.19
CA GLY A 191 7.88 -1.85 1.95
C GLY A 191 8.80 -2.09 0.77
N ASP A 192 8.40 -1.53 -0.36
CA ASP A 192 9.25 -1.39 -1.53
C ASP A 192 9.94 -0.03 -1.44
N PHE A 193 11.16 0.04 -0.93
CA PHE A 193 11.89 1.32 -0.80
C PHE A 193 12.46 1.85 -2.14
N ASN A 194 12.25 1.10 -3.23
CA ASN A 194 12.93 1.18 -4.53
C ASN A 194 14.46 0.97 -4.49
#